data_AF-A0A699XH39-F1
#
_entry.id   AF-A0A699XH39-F1
#
_cell.length_a   1.000
_cell.length_b   1.000
_cell.length_c   1.000
_cell.angle_alpha   90.00
_cell.angle_beta   90.00
_cell.angle_gamma   90.00
#
_symmetry.space_group_name_H-M   'P 1'
#
loop_
_entity.id
_entity.type
_entity.pdbx_description
1 polymer ?
#
loop_
_entity_poly.entity_id
_entity_poly.type
_entity_poly.pdbx_seq_one_letter_code
_entity_poly.pdbx_strand_id
1 'polypeptide(L)'
;GQAERREMDVWVEGVHQGVVAEVSPSQVWGEAMLDELLDRTEGAALLLVLDGVTDPHNLGACLRSADAAGALAVIVPKDKSAT
;
A
#
# COMPACT_ATOMS: atom_id res chain seq x y z
N GLY A 1 -3.87 13.76 -21.10
CA GLY A 1 -4.22 13.90 -22.54
C GLY A 1 -4.69 12.57 -23.07
N GLN A 2 -5.21 12.51 -24.29
CA GLN A 2 -5.40 11.21 -24.96
C GLN A 2 -4.04 10.72 -25.47
N ALA A 3 -3.84 9.40 -25.44
CA ALA A 3 -2.64 8.72 -25.91
C ALA A 3 -3.05 7.44 -26.63
N GLU A 4 -2.28 7.02 -27.64
CA GLU A 4 -2.49 5.73 -28.28
C GLU A 4 -2.06 4.59 -27.37
N ARG A 5 -2.70 3.43 -27.51
CA ARG A 5 -2.39 2.23 -26.71
C ARG A 5 -0.89 1.88 -26.72
N ARG A 6 -0.23 2.00 -27.88
CA ARG A 6 1.21 1.71 -28.03
C ARG A 6 2.09 2.65 -27.21
N GLU A 7 1.68 3.91 -27.04
CA GLU A 7 2.39 4.85 -26.18
C GLU A 7 2.25 4.43 -24.71
N MET A 8 1.05 4.02 -24.30
CA MET A 8 0.78 3.54 -22.94
C MET A 8 1.52 2.24 -22.61
N ASP A 9 1.62 1.31 -23.58
CA ASP A 9 2.40 0.06 -23.47
C ASP A 9 3.90 0.34 -23.22
N VAL A 10 4.41 1.50 -23.64
CA VAL A 10 5.80 1.92 -23.41
C VAL A 10 5.99 2.59 -22.04
N TRP A 11 4.93 3.20 -21.48
CA TRP A 11 5.03 3.95 -20.22
C TRP A 11 5.01 3.08 -18.97
N VAL A 12 4.34 1.93 -19.01
CA VAL A 12 4.14 1.08 -17.83
C VAL A 12 4.30 -0.39 -18.17
N GLU A 13 4.79 -1.17 -17.21
CA GLU A 13 4.78 -2.63 -17.29
C GLU A 13 3.41 -3.19 -16.84
N GLY A 14 2.94 -4.27 -17.49
CA GLY A 14 1.69 -4.95 -17.13
C GLY A 14 0.45 -4.51 -17.92
N VAL A 15 -0.74 -4.76 -17.36
CA VAL A 15 -2.03 -4.53 -18.05
C VAL A 15 -2.65 -3.21 -17.59
N HIS A 16 -2.44 -2.14 -18.37
CA HIS A 16 -2.90 -0.79 -18.06
C HIS A 16 -4.41 -0.55 -18.30
N GLN A 17 -5.12 -1.46 -18.98
CA GLN A 17 -6.58 -1.37 -19.24
C GLN A 17 -7.06 -0.04 -19.86
N GLY A 18 -6.19 0.64 -20.62
CA GLY A 18 -6.49 1.91 -21.28
C GLY A 18 -6.42 3.15 -20.39
N VAL A 19 -5.89 3.05 -19.16
CA VAL A 19 -5.71 4.18 -18.24
C VAL A 19 -4.31 4.16 -17.64
N VAL A 20 -3.63 5.30 -17.64
CA VAL A 20 -2.35 5.52 -16.96
C VAL A 20 -2.44 6.86 -16.23
N ALA A 21 -1.83 6.96 -15.05
CA ALA A 21 -1.77 8.18 -14.27
C ALA A 21 -0.32 8.49 -13.89
N GLU A 22 0.10 9.73 -14.13
CA GLU A 22 1.30 10.27 -13.51
C GLU A 22 0.96 10.67 -12.07
N VAL A 23 1.75 10.18 -11.11
CA VAL A 23 1.52 10.40 -9.69
C VAL A 23 2.81 10.88 -9.03
N SER A 24 2.66 11.77 -8.04
CA SER A 24 3.75 12.06 -7.13
C SER A 24 4.05 10.83 -6.26
N PRO A 25 5.30 10.61 -5.82
CA PRO A 25 5.63 9.56 -4.87
C PRO A 25 4.74 9.66 -3.62
N SER A 26 4.28 8.52 -3.10
CA SER A 26 3.50 8.52 -1.87
C SER A 26 4.36 8.92 -0.68
N GLN A 27 3.70 9.39 0.38
CA GLN A 27 4.34 9.54 1.69
C GLN A 27 4.91 8.19 2.14
N VAL A 28 6.14 8.22 2.66
CA VAL A 28 6.77 7.08 3.32
C VAL A 28 6.37 7.13 4.79
N TRP A 29 5.69 6.10 5.25
CA TRP A 29 5.32 5.94 6.66
C TRP A 29 6.45 5.27 7.43
N GLY A 30 6.79 5.83 8.58
CA GLY A 30 7.79 5.28 9.48
C GLY A 30 7.24 5.09 10.89
N GLU A 31 8.00 4.38 11.72
CA GLU A 31 7.62 4.06 13.11
C GLU A 31 7.23 5.31 13.92
N ALA A 32 8.00 6.40 13.79
CA ALA A 32 7.73 7.66 14.50
C ALA A 32 6.39 8.34 14.11
N MET A 33 5.75 7.92 13.01
CA MET A 33 4.46 8.45 12.57
C MET A 33 3.28 7.63 13.10
N LEU A 34 3.52 6.44 13.67
CA LEU A 34 2.45 5.61 14.21
C LEU A 34 1.77 6.27 15.40
N ASP A 35 2.55 6.88 16.30
CA ASP A 35 2.03 7.59 17.47
C ASP A 35 1.11 8.74 17.04
N GLU A 36 1.53 9.55 16.05
CA GLU A 36 0.69 10.64 15.51
C GLU A 36 -0.62 10.11 14.91
N LEU A 37 -0.57 8.97 14.23
CA LEU A 37 -1.75 8.34 13.63
C LEU A 37 -2.74 7.87 14.70
N LEU A 38 -2.22 7.30 15.79
CA LEU A 38 -3.01 6.83 16.93
C LEU A 38 -3.64 8.00 17.70
N ASP A 39 -2.88 9.09 17.93
CA ASP A 39 -3.37 10.29 18.61
C ASP A 39 -4.53 10.97 17.87
N ARG A 40 -4.58 10.80 16.55
CA ARG A 40 -5.63 11.35 15.68
C ARG A 40 -6.85 10.43 15.52
N THR A 41 -6.78 9.21 16.04
CA THR A 41 -7.85 8.21 15.88
C THR A 41 -8.82 8.31 17.04
N GLU A 42 -10.11 8.49 16.73
CA GLU A 42 -11.17 8.40 17.73
C GLU A 42 -11.57 6.93 17.95
N GLY A 43 -11.60 6.51 19.21
CA GLY A 43 -11.97 5.14 19.58
C GLY A 43 -10.83 4.12 19.46
N ALA A 44 -11.18 2.84 19.39
CA ALA A 44 -10.19 1.77 19.35
C ALA A 44 -9.63 1.59 17.93
N ALA A 45 -8.32 1.85 17.76
CA ALA A 45 -7.62 1.59 16.51
C ALA A 45 -7.49 0.08 16.25
N LEU A 46 -7.85 -0.36 15.03
CA LEU A 46 -7.56 -1.69 14.55
C LEU A 46 -6.21 -1.67 13.82
N LEU A 47 -5.25 -2.47 14.28
CA LEU A 47 -3.93 -2.61 13.66
C LEU A 47 -3.74 -4.06 13.19
N LEU A 48 -3.11 -4.23 12.03
CA LEU A 48 -2.67 -5.53 11.53
C LEU A 48 -1.14 -5.59 11.57
N VAL A 49 -0.57 -6.55 12.29
CA VAL A 49 0.87 -6.79 12.31
C VAL A 49 1.16 -8.05 11.48
N LEU A 50 2.05 -7.93 10.51
CA LEU A 50 2.48 -9.04 9.66
C LEU A 50 3.93 -9.38 9.97
N ASP A 51 4.15 -10.46 10.71
CA ASP A 51 5.49 -10.96 11.02
C ASP A 51 5.86 -12.13 10.09
N GLY A 52 6.96 -11.99 9.35
CA GLY A 52 7.45 -13.03 8.44
C GLY A 52 6.68 -13.20 7.13
N VAL A 53 5.84 -12.24 6.73
CA VAL A 53 5.20 -12.23 5.39
C VAL A 53 6.21 -11.73 4.35
N THR A 54 6.79 -12.67 3.60
CA THR A 54 7.84 -12.39 2.60
C THR A 54 7.37 -12.47 1.15
N ASP A 55 6.18 -13.01 0.89
CA ASP A 55 5.60 -13.09 -0.45
C ASP A 55 4.76 -11.83 -0.76
N PRO A 56 5.10 -11.04 -1.80
CA PRO A 56 4.33 -9.86 -2.21
C PRO A 56 2.85 -10.15 -2.48
N HIS A 57 2.51 -11.36 -2.95
CA HIS A 57 1.13 -11.74 -3.19
C HIS A 57 0.33 -11.81 -1.88
N ASN A 58 0.90 -12.44 -0.86
CA ASN A 58 0.29 -12.54 0.46
C ASN A 58 0.19 -11.17 1.14
N LEU A 59 1.23 -10.33 1.01
CA LEU A 59 1.17 -8.95 1.50
C LEU A 59 0.00 -8.18 0.86
N GLY A 60 -0.15 -8.26 -0.47
CA GLY A 60 -1.26 -7.62 -1.17
C GLY A 60 -2.64 -8.15 -0.72
N ALA A 61 -2.76 -9.46 -0.48
CA ALA A 61 -3.99 -10.03 0.06
C ALA A 61 -4.32 -9.52 1.47
N CYS A 62 -3.32 -9.47 2.36
CA CYS A 62 -3.47 -8.92 3.71
C CYS A 62 -3.87 -7.44 3.69
N LEU A 63 -3.25 -6.61 2.85
CA LEU A 63 -3.59 -5.19 2.71
C LEU A 63 -5.05 -4.99 2.31
N ARG A 64 -5.55 -5.78 1.35
CA ARG A 64 -6.95 -5.71 0.92
C ARG A 64 -7.92 -6.13 2.02
N SER A 65 -7.57 -7.16 2.79
CA SER A 65 -8.38 -7.59 3.93
C SER A 65 -8.36 -6.57 5.08
N ALA A 66 -7.21 -5.94 5.34
CA ALA A 66 -7.05 -4.91 6.35
C ALA A 66 -7.91 -3.68 6.03
N ASP A 67 -7.87 -3.21 4.78
CA ASP A 67 -8.73 -2.13 4.27
C ASP A 67 -10.22 -2.46 4.44
N ALA A 68 -10.63 -3.67 4.00
CA ALA A 68 -12.02 -4.12 4.15
C ALA A 68 -12.48 -4.23 5.62
N ALA A 69 -11.56 -4.50 6.55
CA ALA A 69 -11.84 -4.59 7.99
C ALA A 69 -11.81 -3.22 8.69
N GLY A 70 -11.39 -2.15 8.01
CA GLY A 70 -11.21 -0.83 8.60
C GLY A 70 -9.97 -0.74 9.50
N ALA A 71 -8.91 -1.48 9.17
CA ALA A 71 -7.64 -1.34 9.86
C ALA A 71 -7.05 0.06 9.63
N LEU A 72 -6.61 0.70 10.71
CA LEU A 72 -5.95 2.00 10.68
C LEU A 72 -4.57 1.89 10.02
N ALA A 73 -3.82 0.84 10.32
CA ALA A 73 -2.48 0.62 9.78
C ALA A 73 -2.13 -0.87 9.67
N VAL A 74 -1.25 -1.17 8.71
CA VAL A 74 -0.56 -2.46 8.59
C VAL A 74 0.92 -2.23 8.94
N ILE A 75 1.43 -3.01 9.88
CA ILE A 75 2.79 -2.91 10.40
C ILE A 75 3.57 -4.14 9.94
N VAL A 76 4.72 -3.91 9.29
CA VAL A 76 5.64 -4.95 8.82
C VAL A 76 7.03 -4.74 9.41
N PRO A 77 7.78 -5.81 9.75
CA PRO A 77 9.14 -5.68 10.23
C PRO A 77 10.05 -5.17 9.11
N LYS A 78 11.02 -4.33 9.48
CA LYS A 78 12.01 -3.77 8.53
C LYS A 78 12.88 -4.85 7.88
N ASP A 79 13.16 -5.94 8.61
CA ASP A 79 13.91 -7.10 8.14
C ASP A 79 12.95 -8.29 7.95
N LYS A 80 13.11 -9.07 6.86
CA LYS A 80 12.27 -10.23 6.50
C LYS A 80 10.81 -9.90 6.14
N SER A 81 10.58 -8.74 5.52
CA SER A 81 9.30 -8.36 4.88
C SER A 81 9.46 -8.29 3.37
N ALA A 82 8.36 -8.43 2.63
CA ALA A 82 8.30 -8.31 1.17
C ALA A 82 8.36 -6.85 0.65
N THR A 83 8.44 -5.87 1.56
CA THR A 83 8.45 -4.41 1.31
C THR A 83 9.84 -3.85 1.04
#